data_AF-A0AAD8VXZ4-F1
#
_entry.id   AF-A0AAD8VXZ4-F1
#
_cell.length_a   1.000
_cell.length_b   1.000
_cell.length_c   1.000
_cell.angle_alpha   90.00
_cell.angle_beta   90.00
_cell.angle_gamma   90.00
#
_symmetry.space_group_name_H-M   'P 1'
#
loop_
_entity.id
_entity.type
_entity.pdbx_description
1 polymer ?
#
loop_
_entity_poly.entity_id
_entity_poly.type
_entity_poly.pdbx_seq_one_letter_code
_entity_poly.pdbx_strand_id
1 'polypeptide(L)'
;MAAHLNALLRAKLRCRLALHANAHCIAPGRSLPLPPPHHHQADFLLRAPLAVPARWLAARPSRKKKDAAAMPLSTPNAGAAAKGGADGKAQDAAAAAAAAAVKKDAKIVTATKKGAAVLDPHIPDDMMKSWHVLQAGDEIYDATLNQTNVGANNNKFFIIQALESDVGKSFMVYWRYGRVGSRGRTELMGPMQRHEAINLFKFKFEDKTNNQWVSRHSFRCHAKKYTWLEMDYGKEGDKAQKKELVANQIKETKLETRTAQFISVICDITMMKQQMMEIGYDADKLPLGKISQSTISKGYDVLKRISHAISRGDKIHIEQLTGEFYTIIPHDFGFKKMREFIIDTPEKLKAKLEMDDPLYARYKQLGCDFTPLEVDTEEYSMIKTYLKNTHGKNHLDYTVDIVQIFKVTRQGETERFQKFIGAGNRMLLWHGSRLTNWTGIFSKGLRIAPPEAPNNGYMFGKGVYLADMFSKSANYCCFSETSNKSGVLLLCEVSLGSMNELINGDVCANNLPKGKLSTKGLGKMAPDMANSKITDDGVVVPLGKPIKVSPGKGILNYNEYIVYDVNQIRMRYVIHVSFNSKKK
;
A
#
# COMPACT_ATOMS: atom_id res chain seq x y z
N MET A 1 -42.96 31.60 19.47
CA MET A 1 -42.25 30.45 18.88
C MET A 1 -40.92 30.10 19.57
N ALA A 2 -40.12 31.03 20.09
CA ALA A 2 -38.87 30.70 20.80
C ALA A 2 -39.06 30.02 22.19
N ALA A 3 -40.20 30.23 22.86
CA ALA A 3 -40.49 29.60 24.15
C ALA A 3 -40.90 28.12 24.06
N HIS A 4 -41.43 27.69 22.91
CA HIS A 4 -41.88 26.30 22.70
C HIS A 4 -40.72 25.36 22.33
N LEU A 5 -39.68 25.88 21.67
CA LEU A 5 -38.49 25.10 21.32
C LEU A 5 -37.64 24.76 22.56
N ASN A 6 -37.60 25.66 23.55
CA ASN A 6 -36.85 25.43 24.80
C ASN A 6 -37.52 24.43 25.76
N ALA A 7 -38.86 24.26 25.68
CA ALA A 7 -39.58 23.25 26.45
C ALA A 7 -39.35 21.82 25.91
N LEU A 8 -39.25 21.67 24.57
CA LEU A 8 -38.97 20.40 23.90
C LEU A 8 -37.52 19.91 24.08
N LEU A 9 -36.55 20.82 24.18
CA LEU A 9 -35.16 20.46 24.48
C LEU A 9 -34.95 20.01 25.94
N ARG A 10 -35.69 20.57 26.90
CA ARG A 10 -35.61 20.16 28.32
C ARG A 10 -36.30 18.82 28.60
N ALA A 11 -37.32 18.46 27.82
CA ALA A 11 -37.99 17.15 27.94
C ALA A 11 -37.15 16.00 27.35
N LYS A 12 -36.37 16.22 26.29
CA LYS A 12 -35.51 15.18 25.69
C LYS A 12 -34.23 14.89 26.49
N LEU A 13 -33.77 15.81 27.33
CA LEU A 13 -32.58 15.61 28.17
C LEU A 13 -32.87 14.80 29.45
N ARG A 14 -34.12 14.77 29.93
CA ARG A 14 -34.52 14.00 31.14
C ARG A 14 -34.79 12.52 30.88
N CYS A 15 -35.11 12.11 29.64
CA CYS A 15 -35.36 10.69 29.32
C CYS A 15 -34.10 9.85 29.01
N ARG A 16 -32.91 10.45 28.86
CA ARG A 16 -31.66 9.71 28.57
C ARG A 16 -30.79 9.42 29.80
N LEU A 17 -31.13 9.94 30.98
CA LEU A 17 -30.37 9.73 32.22
C LEU A 17 -30.99 8.68 33.17
N ALA A 18 -32.11 8.06 32.82
CA ALA A 18 -32.84 7.13 33.70
C ALA A 18 -32.74 5.63 33.32
N LEU A 19 -31.90 5.24 32.35
CA LEU A 19 -31.82 3.85 31.86
C LEU A 19 -30.46 3.16 32.07
N HIS A 20 -29.55 3.74 32.87
CA HIS A 20 -28.23 3.15 33.14
C HIS A 20 -27.84 3.13 34.63
N ALA A 21 -28.80 2.88 35.51
CA ALA A 21 -28.52 2.63 36.92
C ALA A 21 -29.45 1.54 37.48
N ASN A 22 -29.16 0.27 37.18
CA ASN A 22 -29.45 -0.86 38.07
C ASN A 22 -28.91 -2.16 37.47
N ALA A 23 -27.84 -2.70 38.06
CA ALA A 23 -27.67 -4.13 38.37
C ALA A 23 -26.20 -4.42 38.71
N HIS A 24 -25.86 -4.33 39.99
CA HIS A 24 -24.75 -5.10 40.57
C HIS A 24 -25.23 -5.73 41.88
N CYS A 25 -24.67 -6.92 42.14
CA CYS A 25 -24.64 -7.68 43.40
C CYS A 25 -25.75 -8.72 43.60
N ILE A 26 -25.36 -10.01 43.58
CA ILE A 26 -25.48 -10.99 44.68
C ILE A 26 -24.41 -12.09 44.46
N ALA A 27 -23.82 -12.55 45.56
CA ALA A 27 -22.63 -13.41 45.69
C ALA A 27 -23.00 -14.92 45.88
N PRO A 28 -22.03 -15.85 46.12
CA PRO A 28 -22.05 -17.22 45.59
C PRO A 28 -22.38 -18.35 46.61
N GLY A 29 -22.61 -19.58 46.12
CA GLY A 29 -22.61 -20.77 46.98
C GLY A 29 -22.88 -22.14 46.32
N ARG A 30 -21.87 -23.03 46.44
CA ARG A 30 -21.91 -24.52 46.57
C ARG A 30 -22.12 -25.42 45.33
N SER A 31 -21.71 -26.67 45.53
CA SER A 31 -20.92 -27.54 44.66
C SER A 31 -21.47 -28.98 44.56
N LEU A 32 -21.20 -29.64 43.41
CA LEU A 32 -21.10 -31.11 43.13
C LEU A 32 -22.41 -31.94 43.14
N PRO A 33 -22.46 -33.17 42.52
CA PRO A 33 -21.57 -33.85 41.55
C PRO A 33 -22.29 -34.48 40.32
N LEU A 34 -21.50 -35.07 39.40
CA LEU A 34 -21.89 -35.89 38.22
C LEU A 34 -22.50 -37.26 38.59
N PRO A 35 -23.25 -37.91 37.65
CA PRO A 35 -22.85 -39.25 37.16
C PRO A 35 -23.07 -39.48 35.63
N PRO A 36 -22.61 -40.63 35.07
CA PRO A 36 -22.24 -40.80 33.64
C PRO A 36 -23.14 -41.82 32.86
N PRO A 37 -22.67 -42.58 31.84
CA PRO A 37 -23.06 -42.44 30.42
C PRO A 37 -23.88 -43.62 29.86
N HIS A 38 -24.45 -43.49 28.65
CA HIS A 38 -25.01 -44.62 27.90
C HIS A 38 -24.34 -44.81 26.54
N HIS A 39 -23.75 -46.01 26.39
CA HIS A 39 -23.33 -46.67 25.17
C HIS A 39 -24.54 -47.02 24.27
N HIS A 40 -24.35 -46.98 22.95
CA HIS A 40 -24.80 -48.06 22.08
C HIS A 40 -23.84 -48.23 20.88
N GLN A 41 -23.26 -49.43 20.80
CA GLN A 41 -22.61 -50.01 19.63
C GLN A 41 -23.66 -50.46 18.61
N ALA A 42 -23.33 -50.40 17.33
CA ALA A 42 -23.66 -51.45 16.37
C ALA A 42 -22.63 -51.45 15.24
N ASP A 43 -22.10 -52.65 15.01
CA ASP A 43 -20.96 -53.01 14.17
C ASP A 43 -21.44 -53.51 12.78
N PHE A 44 -20.45 -53.80 11.93
CA PHE A 44 -20.43 -54.81 10.84
C PHE A 44 -20.51 -54.43 9.34
N LEU A 45 -19.32 -54.56 8.72
CA LEU A 45 -18.92 -55.27 7.46
C LEU A 45 -18.81 -54.58 6.08
N LEU A 46 -17.53 -54.38 5.72
CA LEU A 46 -16.78 -54.82 4.53
C LEU A 46 -17.50 -55.06 3.18
N ARG A 47 -16.98 -54.38 2.12
CA ARG A 47 -16.36 -55.05 0.95
C ARG A 47 -15.43 -54.13 0.12
N ALA A 48 -14.20 -54.64 -0.01
CA ALA A 48 -13.05 -54.46 -0.93
C ALA A 48 -12.91 -53.29 -1.95
N PRO A 49 -11.65 -52.83 -2.20
CA PRO A 49 -11.26 -51.88 -3.23
C PRO A 49 -10.76 -52.57 -4.53
N LEU A 50 -10.84 -51.87 -5.67
CA LEU A 50 -10.17 -52.26 -6.92
C LEU A 50 -8.85 -51.50 -7.09
N ALA A 51 -7.86 -52.25 -7.55
CA ALA A 51 -6.43 -51.97 -7.57
C ALA A 51 -5.97 -51.10 -8.75
N VAL A 52 -4.81 -50.45 -8.57
CA VAL A 52 -3.89 -50.04 -9.64
C VAL A 52 -2.47 -50.47 -9.22
N PRO A 53 -1.63 -51.03 -10.12
CA PRO A 53 -0.44 -51.78 -9.74
C PRO A 53 0.77 -50.90 -9.38
N ALA A 54 1.54 -51.38 -8.41
CA ALA A 54 2.84 -50.87 -8.05
C ALA A 54 3.95 -51.40 -8.97
N ARG A 55 4.98 -50.58 -9.22
CA ARG A 55 6.35 -51.10 -9.35
C ARG A 55 7.40 -50.02 -9.06
N TRP A 56 8.45 -50.47 -8.36
CA TRP A 56 9.73 -49.82 -8.02
C TRP A 56 9.85 -49.15 -6.64
N LEU A 57 10.04 -50.01 -5.64
CA LEU A 57 10.81 -49.77 -4.42
C LEU A 57 12.32 -49.66 -4.76
N ALA A 58 13.02 -48.67 -4.21
CA ALA A 58 14.36 -48.88 -3.62
C ALA A 58 14.85 -47.67 -2.78
N ALA A 59 15.26 -48.00 -1.54
CA ALA A 59 16.38 -47.47 -0.78
C ALA A 59 16.48 -45.97 -0.43
N ARG A 60 16.27 -45.68 0.87
CA ARG A 60 16.91 -44.57 1.59
C ARG A 60 18.34 -44.95 1.99
N PRO A 61 19.29 -43.99 1.98
CA PRO A 61 20.39 -44.00 2.92
C PRO A 61 20.42 -42.77 3.83
N SER A 62 20.90 -43.03 5.04
CA SER A 62 21.16 -42.14 6.15
C SER A 62 22.26 -41.10 5.84
N ARG A 63 22.11 -39.86 6.34
CA ARG A 63 23.18 -38.84 6.33
C ARG A 63 23.87 -38.77 7.70
N LYS A 64 25.18 -39.03 7.67
CA LYS A 64 26.15 -38.78 8.74
C LYS A 64 26.42 -37.27 8.92
N LYS A 65 26.69 -36.86 10.16
CA LYS A 65 27.34 -35.60 10.55
C LYS A 65 28.75 -35.48 9.95
N LYS A 66 29.18 -34.26 9.63
CA LYS A 66 30.58 -33.79 9.79
C LYS A 66 30.67 -32.25 9.64
N ASP A 67 30.94 -31.64 10.78
CA ASP A 67 32.00 -30.67 11.11
C ASP A 67 32.25 -29.39 10.30
N ALA A 68 32.36 -28.32 11.10
CA ALA A 68 32.75 -26.97 10.78
C ALA A 68 34.24 -26.84 10.48
N ALA A 69 34.57 -25.91 9.58
CA ALA A 69 35.91 -25.35 9.44
C ALA A 69 35.81 -23.83 9.27
N ALA A 70 36.47 -23.12 10.17
CA ALA A 70 36.71 -21.68 10.16
C ALA A 70 37.96 -21.34 9.33
N MET A 71 38.04 -20.13 8.75
CA MET A 71 39.26 -19.32 8.48
C MET A 71 38.81 -17.92 7.93
N PRO A 72 39.67 -16.87 7.89
CA PRO A 72 40.26 -16.14 9.01
C PRO A 72 40.06 -14.60 8.92
N LEU A 73 40.32 -13.89 10.02
CA LEU A 73 40.42 -12.43 10.06
C LEU A 73 41.72 -11.93 9.42
N SER A 74 41.64 -10.84 8.65
CA SER A 74 42.79 -9.98 8.33
C SER A 74 42.44 -8.51 8.57
N THR A 75 43.19 -7.90 9.47
CA THR A 75 43.30 -6.45 9.68
C THR A 75 44.15 -5.79 8.60
N PRO A 76 43.99 -4.49 8.36
CA PRO A 76 45.19 -3.66 8.41
C PRO A 76 45.04 -2.37 9.24
N ASN A 77 46.22 -1.94 9.70
CA ASN A 77 46.53 -0.92 10.67
C ASN A 77 46.59 0.50 10.05
N ALA A 78 46.58 1.51 10.91
CA ALA A 78 46.50 2.93 10.63
C ALA A 78 47.80 3.59 10.11
N GLY A 79 47.65 4.73 9.42
CA GLY A 79 48.68 5.79 9.34
C GLY A 79 48.65 6.68 8.09
N ALA A 80 48.17 7.93 8.23
CA ALA A 80 48.85 9.18 7.78
C ALA A 80 47.87 10.37 7.58
N ALA A 81 48.44 11.57 7.67
CA ALA A 81 47.80 12.85 7.99
C ALA A 81 47.09 13.60 6.85
N ALA A 82 46.11 14.40 7.29
CA ALA A 82 45.55 15.65 6.76
C ALA A 82 45.98 16.17 5.38
N LYS A 83 44.97 16.41 4.52
CA LYS A 83 44.78 17.66 3.76
C LYS A 83 43.30 17.83 3.40
N GLY A 84 42.76 19.01 3.68
CA GLY A 84 41.33 19.28 3.67
C GLY A 84 40.73 19.59 2.30
N GLY A 85 39.39 19.58 2.28
CA GLY A 85 38.58 20.39 1.37
C GLY A 85 37.91 19.65 0.23
N ALA A 86 36.90 18.80 0.49
CA ALA A 86 35.86 18.47 -0.50
C ALA A 86 34.62 17.71 0.05
N ASP A 87 34.40 17.52 1.35
CA ASP A 87 33.51 16.42 1.80
C ASP A 87 32.07 16.79 2.18
N GLY A 88 31.57 17.97 1.79
CA GLY A 88 30.21 18.42 2.14
C GLY A 88 29.08 17.76 1.34
N LYS A 89 29.32 17.39 0.07
CA LYS A 89 28.29 16.78 -0.80
C LYS A 89 28.19 15.26 -0.64
N ALA A 90 29.25 14.61 -0.21
CA ALA A 90 29.31 13.16 -0.09
C ALA A 90 28.53 12.64 1.12
N GLN A 91 28.49 13.38 2.23
CA GLN A 91 27.84 12.94 3.47
C GLN A 91 26.30 12.96 3.38
N ASP A 92 25.72 14.01 2.79
CA ASP A 92 24.25 14.13 2.62
C ASP A 92 23.72 13.11 1.58
N ALA A 93 24.51 12.79 0.55
CA ALA A 93 24.19 11.76 -0.45
C ALA A 93 24.40 10.33 0.10
N ALA A 94 25.43 10.10 0.91
CA ALA A 94 25.72 8.80 1.51
C ALA A 94 24.69 8.38 2.57
N ALA A 95 24.16 9.33 3.35
CA ALA A 95 23.07 9.05 4.29
C ALA A 95 21.76 8.65 3.58
N ALA A 96 21.45 9.29 2.45
CA ALA A 96 20.30 8.94 1.61
C ALA A 96 20.46 7.59 0.90
N ALA A 97 21.69 7.23 0.50
CA ALA A 97 22.00 5.93 -0.11
C ALA A 97 21.99 4.78 0.91
N ALA A 98 22.46 5.00 2.14
CA ALA A 98 22.49 3.99 3.20
C ALA A 98 21.08 3.61 3.68
N ALA A 99 20.12 4.54 3.69
CA ALA A 99 18.72 4.25 4.01
C ALA A 99 18.00 3.40 2.94
N ALA A 100 18.50 3.36 1.71
CA ALA A 100 17.96 2.54 0.63
C ALA A 100 18.49 1.09 0.64
N ALA A 101 19.57 0.81 1.39
CA ALA A 101 20.28 -0.45 1.36
C ALA A 101 20.11 -1.25 2.66
N VAL A 102 18.86 -1.62 3.00
CA VAL A 102 18.62 -2.72 3.94
C VAL A 102 17.46 -3.60 3.45
N LYS A 103 17.75 -4.86 3.12
CA LYS A 103 16.77 -5.94 2.96
C LYS A 103 17.22 -7.19 3.73
N LYS A 104 16.28 -7.75 4.49
CA LYS A 104 15.83 -9.17 4.58
C LYS A 104 15.30 -9.46 6.01
N ASP A 105 14.24 -10.24 6.26
CA ASP A 105 13.45 -11.18 5.46
C ASP A 105 11.96 -11.08 5.86
N ALA A 106 11.09 -10.79 4.89
CA ALA A 106 9.69 -11.18 4.93
C ALA A 106 9.39 -11.79 3.57
N LYS A 107 8.96 -13.05 3.54
CA LYS A 107 8.60 -13.76 2.29
C LYS A 107 7.39 -13.08 1.67
N ILE A 108 7.64 -12.09 0.82
CA ILE A 108 6.65 -11.51 -0.09
C ILE A 108 6.41 -12.54 -1.19
N VAL A 109 5.17 -13.01 -1.31
CA VAL A 109 4.73 -13.95 -2.35
C VAL A 109 4.84 -13.24 -3.70
N THR A 110 5.79 -13.66 -4.54
CA THR A 110 6.17 -13.02 -5.82
C THR A 110 5.53 -13.73 -7.02
N ALA A 111 4.83 -13.00 -7.90
CA ALA A 111 4.26 -13.51 -9.15
C ALA A 111 5.16 -13.15 -10.35
N THR A 112 5.93 -14.07 -10.95
CA THR A 112 6.92 -13.73 -12.00
C THR A 112 6.31 -13.65 -13.42
N LYS A 113 6.39 -12.52 -14.12
CA LYS A 113 6.08 -12.41 -15.57
C LYS A 113 7.32 -12.81 -16.37
N LYS A 114 7.21 -13.94 -17.04
CA LYS A 114 8.16 -14.43 -18.04
C LYS A 114 7.32 -14.87 -19.24
N GLY A 115 7.51 -14.21 -20.38
CA GLY A 115 6.62 -14.36 -21.55
C GLY A 115 5.39 -13.45 -21.52
N ALA A 116 4.35 -13.82 -22.28
CA ALA A 116 3.16 -13.00 -22.48
C ALA A 116 2.14 -13.00 -21.32
N ALA A 117 2.24 -13.94 -20.39
CA ALA A 117 1.42 -14.02 -19.18
C ALA A 117 2.28 -14.19 -17.90
N VAL A 118 1.66 -13.94 -16.75
CA VAL A 118 2.29 -14.04 -15.43
C VAL A 118 2.15 -15.46 -14.91
N LEU A 119 3.22 -16.06 -14.41
CA LEU A 119 3.14 -17.35 -13.71
C LEU A 119 2.36 -17.21 -12.41
N ASP A 120 1.55 -18.21 -12.07
CA ASP A 120 0.87 -18.24 -10.78
C ASP A 120 1.91 -18.21 -9.63
N PRO A 121 1.73 -17.33 -8.63
CA PRO A 121 2.69 -17.14 -7.55
C PRO A 121 2.85 -18.35 -6.60
N HIS A 122 2.06 -19.41 -6.77
CA HIS A 122 2.17 -20.65 -5.97
C HIS A 122 2.86 -21.79 -6.72
N ILE A 123 3.38 -21.54 -7.92
CA ILE A 123 4.32 -22.43 -8.58
C ILE A 123 5.63 -22.46 -7.76
N PRO A 124 6.34 -23.60 -7.65
CA PRO A 124 7.62 -23.68 -6.94
C PRO A 124 8.66 -22.64 -7.42
N ASP A 125 9.40 -22.03 -6.48
CA ASP A 125 10.36 -20.93 -6.72
C ASP A 125 11.48 -21.31 -7.72
N ASP A 126 11.88 -22.58 -7.75
CA ASP A 126 12.85 -23.15 -8.68
C ASP A 126 12.33 -23.18 -10.11
N MET A 127 11.03 -23.46 -10.28
CA MET A 127 10.37 -23.45 -11.58
C MET A 127 10.11 -22.04 -12.09
N MET A 128 9.75 -21.09 -11.22
CA MET A 128 9.50 -19.69 -11.62
C MET A 128 10.69 -19.03 -12.33
N LYS A 129 11.91 -19.52 -12.10
CA LYS A 129 13.13 -19.00 -12.74
C LYS A 129 13.38 -19.57 -14.14
N SER A 130 12.89 -20.78 -14.40
CA SER A 130 13.28 -21.62 -15.55
C SER A 130 12.12 -22.01 -16.48
N TRP A 131 10.91 -21.49 -16.21
CA TRP A 131 9.71 -21.77 -16.98
C TRP A 131 8.96 -20.48 -17.30
N HIS A 132 8.14 -20.51 -18.34
CA HIS A 132 7.20 -19.44 -18.73
C HIS A 132 5.86 -20.03 -19.19
N VAL A 133 4.82 -19.20 -19.29
CA VAL A 133 3.52 -19.66 -19.84
C VAL A 133 3.66 -19.91 -21.34
N LEU A 134 3.22 -21.09 -21.78
CA LEU A 134 3.25 -21.52 -23.18
C LEU A 134 2.45 -20.56 -24.06
N GLN A 135 3.11 -20.08 -25.12
CA GLN A 135 2.50 -19.30 -26.19
C GLN A 135 2.65 -20.02 -27.53
N ALA A 136 1.59 -20.08 -28.33
CA ALA A 136 1.63 -20.60 -29.69
C ALA A 136 1.00 -19.59 -30.67
N GLY A 137 1.83 -18.83 -31.39
CA GLY A 137 1.35 -17.68 -32.17
C GLY A 137 0.81 -16.60 -31.24
N ASP A 138 -0.41 -16.13 -31.50
CA ASP A 138 -1.11 -15.15 -30.65
C ASP A 138 -1.85 -15.78 -29.46
N GLU A 139 -1.87 -17.12 -29.37
CA GLU A 139 -2.59 -17.86 -28.34
C GLU A 139 -1.72 -18.04 -27.09
N ILE A 140 -2.19 -17.48 -25.97
CA ILE A 140 -1.57 -17.64 -24.65
C ILE A 140 -2.36 -18.69 -23.87
N TYR A 141 -1.73 -19.79 -23.47
CA TYR A 141 -2.39 -20.87 -22.75
C TYR A 141 -2.44 -20.61 -21.24
N ASP A 142 -3.20 -19.59 -20.88
CA ASP A 142 -3.51 -19.16 -19.51
C ASP A 142 -5.01 -18.91 -19.38
N ALA A 143 -5.64 -19.46 -18.33
CA ALA A 143 -7.03 -19.16 -18.03
C ALA A 143 -7.26 -19.03 -16.53
N THR A 144 -7.88 -17.90 -16.15
CA THR A 144 -8.45 -17.69 -14.82
C THR A 144 -9.95 -17.87 -14.90
N LEU A 145 -10.49 -18.79 -14.11
CA LEU A 145 -11.90 -19.12 -14.07
C LEU A 145 -12.48 -18.82 -12.68
N ASN A 146 -13.73 -18.39 -12.64
CA ASN A 146 -14.44 -18.11 -11.39
C ASN A 146 -15.85 -18.67 -11.41
N GLN A 147 -16.35 -19.06 -10.25
CA GLN A 147 -17.71 -19.55 -10.06
C GLN A 147 -18.25 -19.08 -8.71
N THR A 148 -19.32 -18.29 -8.76
CA THR A 148 -20.05 -17.87 -7.56
C THR A 148 -21.50 -18.31 -7.61
N ASN A 149 -21.96 -18.91 -6.51
CA ASN A 149 -23.37 -19.18 -6.25
C ASN A 149 -23.67 -18.79 -4.79
N VAL A 150 -24.49 -17.75 -4.64
CA VAL A 150 -24.76 -17.12 -3.34
C VAL A 150 -25.54 -18.05 -2.42
N GLY A 151 -26.66 -18.60 -2.87
CA GLY A 151 -27.49 -19.51 -2.06
C GLY A 151 -26.75 -20.77 -1.60
N ALA A 152 -25.92 -21.37 -2.46
CA ALA A 152 -25.11 -22.53 -2.13
C ALA A 152 -23.77 -22.19 -1.44
N ASN A 153 -23.52 -20.91 -1.13
CA ASN A 153 -22.29 -20.41 -0.50
C ASN A 153 -20.99 -20.77 -1.24
N ASN A 154 -21.06 -20.95 -2.56
CA ASN A 154 -19.92 -21.25 -3.41
C ASN A 154 -19.30 -19.96 -3.93
N ASN A 155 -17.99 -19.82 -3.77
CA ASN A 155 -17.18 -18.76 -4.37
C ASN A 155 -15.79 -19.35 -4.64
N LYS A 156 -15.58 -19.86 -5.85
CA LYS A 156 -14.46 -20.75 -6.19
C LYS A 156 -13.72 -20.22 -7.40
N PHE A 157 -12.39 -20.24 -7.33
CA PHE A 157 -11.52 -19.98 -8.47
C PHE A 157 -10.91 -21.28 -9.00
N PHE A 158 -10.56 -21.26 -10.28
CA PHE A 158 -9.76 -22.28 -10.94
C PHE A 158 -8.82 -21.58 -11.93
N ILE A 159 -7.52 -21.67 -11.70
CA ILE A 159 -6.47 -21.17 -12.58
C ILE A 159 -5.85 -22.36 -13.28
N ILE A 160 -5.62 -22.25 -14.59
CA ILE A 160 -4.90 -23.25 -15.38
C ILE A 160 -3.88 -22.56 -16.28
N GLN A 161 -2.66 -23.10 -16.31
CA GLN A 161 -1.56 -22.59 -17.11
C GLN A 161 -0.83 -23.76 -17.77
N ALA A 162 -0.64 -23.70 -19.09
CA ALA A 162 0.34 -24.57 -19.75
C ALA A 162 1.71 -23.88 -19.67
N LEU A 163 2.73 -24.61 -19.27
CA LEU A 163 4.07 -24.11 -18.99
C LEU A 163 5.08 -24.73 -19.97
N GLU A 164 6.04 -23.92 -20.39
CA GLU A 164 7.17 -24.30 -21.23
C GLU A 164 8.49 -23.97 -20.52
N SER A 165 9.44 -24.91 -20.54
CA SER A 165 10.79 -24.71 -20.01
C SER A 165 11.60 -23.81 -20.94
N ASP A 166 12.40 -22.90 -20.39
CA ASP A 166 13.22 -21.97 -21.19
C ASP A 166 14.35 -22.66 -21.97
N VAL A 167 14.76 -23.85 -21.53
CA VAL A 167 15.74 -24.68 -22.25
C VAL A 167 15.10 -25.31 -23.51
N GLY A 168 13.78 -25.18 -23.66
CA GLY A 168 12.96 -25.85 -24.66
C GLY A 168 12.86 -27.35 -24.39
N LYS A 169 11.87 -28.01 -25.00
CA LYS A 169 11.66 -29.49 -25.01
C LYS A 169 10.91 -30.11 -23.83
N SER A 170 10.51 -29.36 -22.81
CA SER A 170 9.68 -29.89 -21.72
C SER A 170 8.49 -28.98 -21.45
N PHE A 171 7.31 -29.58 -21.37
CA PHE A 171 6.04 -28.90 -21.13
C PHE A 171 5.34 -29.50 -19.91
N MET A 172 4.60 -28.67 -19.20
CA MET A 172 3.80 -29.06 -18.05
C MET A 172 2.46 -28.34 -18.08
N VAL A 173 1.47 -28.88 -17.37
CA VAL A 173 0.21 -28.18 -17.13
C VAL A 173 0.02 -28.04 -15.63
N TYR A 174 -0.15 -26.81 -15.19
CA TYR A 174 -0.39 -26.43 -13.82
C TYR A 174 -1.83 -26.01 -13.64
N TRP A 175 -2.47 -26.41 -12.55
CA TRP A 175 -3.70 -25.76 -12.11
C TRP A 175 -3.78 -25.58 -10.61
N ARG A 176 -4.42 -24.48 -10.22
CA ARG A 176 -4.69 -24.12 -8.84
C ARG A 176 -6.18 -23.84 -8.65
N TYR A 177 -6.77 -24.40 -7.62
CA TYR A 177 -8.20 -24.26 -7.36
C TYR A 177 -8.50 -24.17 -5.88
N GLY A 178 -9.56 -23.44 -5.54
CA GLY A 178 -9.94 -23.26 -4.16
C GLY A 178 -11.00 -22.18 -3.99
N ARG A 179 -11.20 -21.73 -2.75
CA ARG A 179 -12.06 -20.60 -2.44
C ARG A 179 -11.34 -19.30 -2.79
N VAL A 180 -12.03 -18.35 -3.43
CA VAL A 180 -11.44 -17.03 -3.75
C VAL A 180 -10.89 -16.39 -2.47
N GLY A 181 -9.68 -15.82 -2.55
CA GLY A 181 -8.95 -15.26 -1.40
C GLY A 181 -8.08 -16.26 -0.62
N SER A 182 -8.31 -17.57 -0.79
CA SER A 182 -7.49 -18.60 -0.15
C SER A 182 -6.35 -19.09 -1.06
N ARG A 183 -5.32 -19.71 -0.45
CA ARG A 183 -4.20 -20.33 -1.18
C ARG A 183 -4.67 -21.38 -2.21
N GLY A 184 -5.66 -22.19 -1.84
CA GLY A 184 -6.16 -23.30 -2.65
C GLY A 184 -5.24 -24.52 -2.68
N ARG A 185 -5.58 -25.49 -3.54
CA ARG A 185 -4.77 -26.68 -3.86
C ARG A 185 -4.14 -26.50 -5.23
N THR A 186 -2.95 -27.06 -5.40
CA THR A 186 -2.16 -26.98 -6.63
C THR A 186 -1.88 -28.39 -7.14
N GLU A 187 -1.94 -28.57 -8.45
CA GLU A 187 -1.54 -29.80 -9.13
C GLU A 187 -0.69 -29.43 -10.34
N LEU A 188 0.32 -30.24 -10.61
CA LEU A 188 1.25 -30.08 -11.71
C LEU A 188 1.37 -31.40 -12.45
N MET A 189 1.13 -31.39 -13.76
CA MET A 189 1.19 -32.58 -14.61
C MET A 189 2.30 -32.42 -15.65
N GLY A 190 3.06 -33.50 -15.85
CA GLY A 190 4.18 -33.58 -16.78
C GLY A 190 5.39 -34.28 -16.15
N PRO A 191 6.56 -34.24 -16.80
CA PRO A 191 6.82 -33.58 -18.09
C PRO A 191 6.11 -34.28 -19.27
N MET A 192 5.75 -33.52 -20.31
CA MET A 192 5.10 -34.02 -21.52
C MET A 192 5.52 -33.25 -22.78
N GLN A 193 5.04 -33.68 -23.95
CA GLN A 193 5.26 -32.99 -25.22
C GLN A 193 4.32 -31.77 -25.39
N ARG A 194 4.70 -30.84 -26.28
CA ARG A 194 3.93 -29.60 -26.52
C ARG A 194 2.47 -29.85 -26.86
N HIS A 195 2.20 -30.80 -27.77
CA HIS A 195 0.83 -31.10 -28.20
C HIS A 195 0.00 -31.69 -27.06
N GLU A 196 0.62 -32.53 -26.21
CA GLU A 196 -0.03 -33.17 -25.06
C GLU A 196 -0.42 -32.11 -24.03
N ALA A 197 0.47 -31.16 -23.75
CA ALA A 197 0.20 -30.05 -22.83
C ALA A 197 -0.95 -29.15 -23.33
N ILE A 198 -0.95 -28.80 -24.62
CA ILE A 198 -2.03 -28.03 -25.25
C ILE A 198 -3.36 -28.79 -25.16
N ASN A 199 -3.37 -30.08 -25.48
CA ASN A 199 -4.59 -30.89 -25.45
C ASN A 199 -5.12 -31.05 -24.03
N LEU A 200 -4.24 -31.28 -23.05
CA LEU A 200 -4.62 -31.38 -21.65
C LEU A 200 -5.18 -30.05 -21.11
N PHE A 201 -4.58 -28.93 -21.49
CA PHE A 201 -5.09 -27.60 -21.16
C PHE A 201 -6.50 -27.40 -21.72
N LYS A 202 -6.69 -27.66 -23.03
CA LYS A 202 -7.99 -27.51 -23.71
C LYS A 202 -9.06 -28.40 -23.10
N PHE A 203 -8.72 -29.67 -22.86
CA PHE A 203 -9.62 -30.64 -22.21
C PHE A 203 -10.06 -30.17 -20.83
N LYS A 204 -9.10 -29.72 -20.00
CA LYS A 204 -9.40 -29.26 -18.64
C LYS A 204 -10.23 -27.97 -18.64
N PHE A 205 -9.95 -27.05 -19.57
CA PHE A 205 -10.76 -25.85 -19.76
C PHE A 205 -12.21 -26.21 -20.13
N GLU A 206 -12.41 -27.13 -21.07
CA GLU A 206 -13.73 -27.59 -21.50
C GLU A 206 -14.47 -28.35 -20.38
N ASP A 207 -13.81 -29.22 -19.62
CA ASP A 207 -14.39 -29.89 -18.45
C ASP A 207 -14.96 -28.89 -17.43
N LYS A 208 -14.23 -27.79 -17.17
CA LYS A 208 -14.62 -26.79 -16.18
C LYS A 208 -15.62 -25.76 -16.68
N THR A 209 -15.61 -25.43 -17.96
CA THR A 209 -16.42 -24.33 -18.53
C THR A 209 -17.54 -24.80 -19.44
N ASN A 210 -17.48 -26.04 -19.94
CA ASN A 210 -18.33 -26.56 -21.02
C ASN A 210 -18.22 -25.73 -22.32
N ASN A 211 -17.10 -25.04 -22.52
CA ASN A 211 -16.77 -24.29 -23.71
C ASN A 211 -15.43 -24.78 -24.27
N GLN A 212 -15.28 -24.75 -25.59
CA GLN A 212 -13.99 -25.05 -26.22
C GLN A 212 -13.06 -23.84 -26.11
N TRP A 213 -11.77 -24.10 -25.88
CA TRP A 213 -10.76 -23.05 -25.78
C TRP A 213 -10.67 -22.18 -27.06
N VAL A 214 -10.85 -22.80 -28.22
CA VAL A 214 -10.76 -22.14 -29.53
C VAL A 214 -11.90 -21.12 -29.72
N SER A 215 -13.09 -21.41 -29.18
CA SER A 215 -14.25 -20.53 -29.26
C SER A 215 -14.45 -19.66 -28.02
N ARG A 216 -13.42 -19.50 -27.18
CA ARG A 216 -13.49 -18.74 -25.91
C ARG A 216 -13.95 -17.29 -26.08
N HIS A 217 -13.71 -16.65 -27.22
CA HIS A 217 -14.19 -15.29 -27.48
C HIS A 217 -15.71 -15.22 -27.67
N SER A 218 -16.37 -16.36 -27.96
CA SER A 218 -17.81 -16.54 -27.96
C SER A 218 -18.30 -17.32 -26.73
N PHE A 219 -17.66 -17.08 -25.56
CA PHE A 219 -17.94 -17.79 -24.32
C PHE A 219 -19.42 -17.74 -23.92
N ARG A 220 -19.98 -18.88 -23.55
CA ARG A 220 -21.33 -18.98 -22.98
C ARG A 220 -21.28 -19.49 -21.55
N CYS A 221 -21.91 -18.77 -20.64
CA CYS A 221 -22.02 -19.20 -19.25
C CYS A 221 -23.01 -20.38 -19.13
N HIS A 222 -22.60 -21.46 -18.47
CA HIS A 222 -23.44 -22.62 -18.18
C HIS A 222 -23.71 -22.74 -16.68
N ALA A 223 -24.93 -23.14 -16.33
CA ALA A 223 -25.32 -23.33 -14.93
C ALA A 223 -24.38 -24.34 -14.23
N LYS A 224 -23.92 -23.98 -13.01
CA LYS A 224 -22.99 -24.79 -12.19
C LYS A 224 -21.63 -25.08 -12.83
N LYS A 225 -21.25 -24.39 -13.91
CA LYS A 225 -19.90 -24.41 -14.49
C LYS A 225 -19.14 -23.13 -14.15
N TYR A 226 -17.83 -23.11 -14.41
CA TYR A 226 -17.00 -21.93 -14.21
C TYR A 226 -17.13 -20.97 -15.40
N THR A 227 -17.01 -19.68 -15.12
CA THR A 227 -16.92 -18.61 -16.11
C THR A 227 -15.47 -18.22 -16.32
N TRP A 228 -15.05 -18.08 -17.59
CA TRP A 228 -13.72 -17.59 -17.92
C TRP A 228 -13.64 -16.08 -17.75
N LEU A 229 -12.59 -15.62 -17.08
CA LEU A 229 -12.27 -14.21 -16.88
C LEU A 229 -11.13 -13.82 -17.81
N GLU A 230 -11.38 -12.83 -18.65
CA GLU A 230 -10.38 -12.31 -19.57
C GLU A 230 -9.40 -11.41 -18.80
N MET A 231 -8.12 -11.73 -18.93
CA MET A 231 -7.03 -11.03 -18.24
C MET A 231 -6.25 -10.17 -19.23
N ASP A 232 -5.88 -8.96 -18.82
CA ASP A 232 -5.07 -8.04 -19.63
C ASP A 232 -3.63 -8.00 -19.11
N TYR A 233 -2.77 -8.80 -19.73
CA TYR A 233 -1.35 -8.84 -19.38
C TYR A 233 -0.52 -7.71 -20.02
N GLY A 234 -1.18 -6.80 -20.73
CA GLY A 234 -0.61 -5.64 -21.41
C GLY A 234 0.23 -6.01 -22.62
N LYS A 235 -0.12 -5.49 -23.79
CA LYS A 235 0.86 -5.23 -24.85
C LYS A 235 1.59 -3.94 -24.49
N GLU A 236 2.92 -3.95 -24.52
CA GLU A 236 3.69 -2.71 -24.40
C GLU A 236 3.40 -1.84 -25.63
N GLY A 237 2.50 -0.86 -25.48
CA GLY A 237 2.20 0.08 -26.54
C GLY A 237 0.82 0.71 -26.40
N ASP A 238 0.71 1.75 -25.57
CA ASP A 238 0.05 3.00 -25.99
C ASP A 238 0.06 4.03 -24.85
N LYS A 239 1.05 4.93 -24.89
CA LYS A 239 1.12 6.10 -23.99
C LYS A 239 0.03 7.14 -24.30
N ALA A 240 -0.53 7.13 -25.52
CA ALA A 240 -1.58 8.06 -25.95
C ALA A 240 -2.92 7.75 -25.29
N GLN A 241 -3.38 6.48 -25.31
CA GLN A 241 -4.65 6.06 -24.71
C GLN A 241 -4.69 6.29 -23.18
N LYS A 242 -3.55 6.11 -22.48
CA LYS A 242 -3.45 6.36 -21.03
C LYS A 242 -3.70 7.82 -20.64
N LYS A 243 -3.23 8.79 -21.43
CA LYS A 243 -3.43 10.22 -21.12
C LYS A 243 -4.89 10.64 -21.27
N GLU A 244 -5.58 10.09 -22.27
CA GLU A 244 -7.00 10.35 -22.52
C GLU A 244 -7.90 9.73 -21.42
N LEU A 245 -7.58 8.51 -20.98
CA LEU A 245 -8.27 7.85 -19.85
C LEU A 245 -8.14 8.62 -18.53
N VAL A 246 -6.95 9.14 -18.21
CA VAL A 246 -6.73 9.95 -16.99
C VAL A 246 -7.46 11.29 -17.09
N ALA A 247 -7.44 11.93 -18.27
CA ALA A 247 -8.16 13.18 -18.50
C ALA A 247 -9.68 13.01 -18.36
N ASN A 248 -10.24 11.89 -18.83
CA ASN A 248 -11.67 11.59 -18.69
C ASN A 248 -12.03 11.28 -17.22
N GLN A 249 -11.20 10.53 -16.49
CA GLN A 249 -11.40 10.29 -15.05
C GLN A 249 -11.39 11.58 -14.21
N ILE A 250 -10.55 12.56 -14.56
CA ILE A 250 -10.50 13.87 -13.88
C ILE A 250 -11.74 14.71 -14.19
N LYS A 251 -12.41 14.51 -15.33
CA LYS A 251 -13.65 15.23 -15.69
C LYS A 251 -14.89 14.63 -15.05
N GLU A 252 -14.91 13.32 -14.85
CA GLU A 252 -16.07 12.57 -14.34
C GLU A 252 -16.08 12.46 -12.81
N THR A 253 -14.98 12.81 -12.14
CA THR A 253 -14.86 12.68 -10.69
C THR A 253 -15.63 13.74 -9.90
N LYS A 254 -16.05 13.37 -8.69
CA LYS A 254 -16.66 14.27 -7.69
C LYS A 254 -15.65 15.17 -6.98
N LEU A 255 -14.36 14.96 -7.20
CA LEU A 255 -13.30 15.76 -6.60
C LEU A 255 -13.16 17.12 -7.29
N GLU A 256 -12.78 18.14 -6.52
CA GLU A 256 -12.34 19.42 -7.09
C GLU A 256 -11.08 19.21 -7.94
N THR A 257 -10.96 19.96 -9.03
CA THR A 257 -10.00 19.68 -10.12
C THR A 257 -8.56 19.63 -9.64
N ARG A 258 -8.14 20.53 -8.74
CA ARG A 258 -6.76 20.55 -8.20
C ARG A 258 -6.50 19.32 -7.35
N THR A 259 -7.46 18.97 -6.49
CA THR A 259 -7.39 17.73 -5.71
C THR A 259 -7.35 16.50 -6.63
N ALA A 260 -8.23 16.40 -7.62
CA ALA A 260 -8.25 15.29 -8.58
C ALA A 260 -6.89 15.09 -9.29
N GLN A 261 -6.32 16.18 -9.80
CA GLN A 261 -5.00 16.17 -10.44
C GLN A 261 -3.92 15.71 -9.46
N PHE A 262 -3.93 16.21 -8.22
CA PHE A 262 -2.97 15.80 -7.19
C PHE A 262 -3.08 14.31 -6.85
N ILE A 263 -4.30 13.80 -6.61
CA ILE A 263 -4.54 12.39 -6.32
C ILE A 263 -4.10 11.51 -7.48
N SER A 264 -4.33 11.95 -8.72
CA SER A 264 -3.86 11.23 -9.91
C SER A 264 -2.33 11.09 -9.94
N VAL A 265 -1.58 12.12 -9.53
CA VAL A 265 -0.10 12.08 -9.49
C VAL A 265 0.39 11.10 -8.43
N ILE A 266 -0.10 11.22 -7.19
CA ILE A 266 0.39 10.36 -6.10
C ILE A 266 -0.10 8.91 -6.20
N CYS A 267 -1.16 8.64 -6.97
CA CYS A 267 -1.69 7.31 -7.22
C CYS A 267 -1.32 6.73 -8.60
N ASP A 268 -0.37 7.33 -9.33
CA ASP A 268 0.08 6.79 -10.62
C ASP A 268 0.92 5.52 -10.43
N ILE A 269 0.29 4.37 -10.71
CA ILE A 269 0.91 3.05 -10.64
C ILE A 269 2.09 2.94 -11.62
N THR A 270 2.02 3.58 -12.79
CA THR A 270 3.12 3.55 -13.78
C THR A 270 4.35 4.27 -13.22
N MET A 271 4.15 5.43 -12.60
CA MET A 271 5.23 6.16 -11.94
C MET A 271 5.82 5.35 -10.78
N MET A 272 4.97 4.72 -9.94
CA MET A 272 5.46 3.86 -8.85
C MET A 272 6.31 2.71 -9.39
N LYS A 273 5.88 2.05 -10.47
CA LYS A 273 6.67 0.99 -11.12
C LYS A 273 8.02 1.48 -11.60
N GLN A 274 8.07 2.66 -12.24
CA GLN A 274 9.33 3.23 -12.72
C GLN A 274 10.30 3.56 -11.58
N GLN A 275 9.80 4.17 -10.48
CA GLN A 275 10.63 4.43 -9.31
C GLN A 275 11.09 3.14 -8.61
N MET A 276 10.29 2.07 -8.67
CA MET A 276 10.71 0.74 -8.22
C MET A 276 11.82 0.16 -9.12
N MET A 277 11.75 0.34 -10.44
CA MET A 277 12.81 -0.11 -11.35
C MET A 277 14.14 0.62 -11.09
N GLU A 278 14.11 1.92 -10.83
CA GLU A 278 15.31 2.73 -10.52
C GLU A 278 16.05 2.26 -9.26
N ILE A 279 15.34 1.66 -8.30
CA ILE A 279 15.94 1.04 -7.10
C ILE A 279 16.30 -0.45 -7.30
N GLY A 280 16.30 -0.93 -8.55
CA GLY A 280 16.63 -2.31 -8.90
C GLY A 280 15.49 -3.31 -8.68
N TYR A 281 14.24 -2.85 -8.62
CA TYR A 281 13.05 -3.71 -8.47
C TYR A 281 12.20 -3.68 -9.74
N ASP A 282 12.22 -4.79 -10.49
CA ASP A 282 11.46 -4.95 -11.73
C ASP A 282 9.99 -5.31 -11.43
N ALA A 283 9.13 -4.29 -11.43
CA ALA A 283 7.70 -4.44 -11.18
C ALA A 283 6.92 -5.04 -12.38
N ASP A 284 7.53 -5.11 -13.57
CA ASP A 284 6.92 -5.69 -14.76
C ASP A 284 7.14 -7.19 -14.85
N LYS A 285 8.20 -7.70 -14.20
CA LYS A 285 8.29 -9.09 -13.78
C LYS A 285 7.27 -9.46 -12.71
N LEU A 286 6.47 -8.53 -12.16
CA LEU A 286 5.47 -8.88 -11.13
C LEU A 286 4.11 -8.15 -11.29
N PRO A 287 3.35 -8.37 -12.38
CA PRO A 287 2.02 -7.82 -12.52
C PRO A 287 1.05 -8.57 -11.62
N LEU A 288 0.52 -7.89 -10.61
CA LEU A 288 -0.74 -8.28 -9.99
C LEU A 288 -1.79 -8.34 -11.11
N GLY A 289 -2.31 -9.54 -11.37
CA GLY A 289 -3.16 -9.85 -12.52
C GLY A 289 -4.24 -8.79 -12.76
N LYS A 290 -4.19 -8.17 -13.93
CA LYS A 290 -5.17 -7.15 -14.32
C LYS A 290 -6.34 -7.85 -15.00
N ILE A 291 -7.53 -7.63 -14.46
CA ILE A 291 -8.79 -7.96 -15.14
C ILE A 291 -8.92 -7.05 -16.37
N SER A 292 -9.38 -7.57 -17.51
CA SER A 292 -9.58 -6.79 -18.73
C SER A 292 -10.69 -5.73 -18.58
N GLN A 293 -10.62 -4.65 -19.36
CA GLN A 293 -11.70 -3.64 -19.42
C GLN A 293 -13.03 -4.25 -19.88
N SER A 294 -13.01 -5.21 -20.82
CA SER A 294 -14.21 -5.94 -21.25
C SER A 294 -14.90 -6.67 -20.09
N THR A 295 -14.13 -7.26 -19.17
CA THR A 295 -14.65 -7.94 -17.98
C THR A 295 -15.21 -6.93 -16.97
N ILE A 296 -14.58 -5.77 -16.81
CA ILE A 296 -15.08 -4.68 -15.97
C ILE A 296 -16.42 -4.17 -16.50
N SER A 297 -16.54 -3.89 -17.79
CA SER A 297 -17.79 -3.43 -18.42
C SER A 297 -18.93 -4.42 -18.22
N LYS A 298 -18.67 -5.74 -18.39
CA LYS A 298 -19.67 -6.79 -18.09
C LYS A 298 -20.12 -6.75 -16.62
N GLY A 299 -19.21 -6.46 -15.69
CA GLY A 299 -19.54 -6.28 -14.27
C GLY A 299 -20.54 -5.14 -14.04
N TYR A 300 -20.36 -4.01 -14.73
CA TYR A 300 -21.27 -2.87 -14.67
C TYR A 300 -22.66 -3.17 -15.25
N ASP A 301 -22.73 -3.90 -16.37
CA ASP A 301 -24.01 -4.31 -16.96
C ASP A 301 -24.85 -5.14 -15.97
N VAL A 302 -24.19 -6.00 -15.18
CA VAL A 302 -24.86 -6.76 -14.12
C VAL A 302 -25.30 -5.86 -12.97
N LEU A 303 -24.48 -4.89 -12.53
CA LEU A 303 -24.90 -3.92 -11.51
C LEU A 303 -26.13 -3.10 -11.96
N LYS A 304 -26.20 -2.73 -13.24
CA LYS A 304 -27.38 -2.06 -13.82
C LYS A 304 -28.62 -2.95 -13.76
N ARG A 305 -28.49 -4.25 -14.08
CA ARG A 305 -29.59 -5.22 -13.93
C ARG A 305 -30.01 -5.38 -12.46
N ILE A 306 -29.06 -5.38 -11.52
CA ILE A 306 -29.35 -5.42 -10.07
C ILE A 306 -30.16 -4.19 -9.67
N SER A 307 -29.81 -3.00 -10.14
CA SER A 307 -30.57 -1.76 -9.90
C SER A 307 -32.04 -1.90 -10.29
N HIS A 308 -32.31 -2.40 -11.50
CA HIS A 308 -33.67 -2.64 -11.97
C HIS A 308 -34.41 -3.71 -11.13
N ALA A 309 -33.70 -4.76 -10.68
CA ALA A 309 -34.29 -5.82 -9.87
C ALA A 309 -34.64 -5.37 -8.44
N ILE A 310 -33.80 -4.52 -7.82
CA ILE A 310 -34.07 -3.90 -6.51
C ILE A 310 -35.35 -3.07 -6.58
N SER A 311 -35.53 -2.25 -7.61
CA SER A 311 -36.73 -1.43 -7.80
C SER A 311 -38.02 -2.25 -7.92
N ARG A 312 -37.92 -3.52 -8.36
CA ARG A 312 -39.06 -4.44 -8.51
C ARG A 312 -39.28 -5.35 -7.29
N GLY A 313 -38.36 -5.36 -6.32
CA GLY A 313 -38.45 -6.19 -5.12
C GLY A 313 -38.26 -7.70 -5.36
N ASP A 314 -37.68 -8.11 -6.48
CA ASP A 314 -37.49 -9.54 -6.83
C ASP A 314 -36.24 -10.12 -6.14
N LYS A 315 -36.43 -10.65 -4.93
CA LYS A 315 -35.34 -11.19 -4.10
C LYS A 315 -34.59 -12.36 -4.74
N ILE A 316 -35.28 -13.23 -5.49
CA ILE A 316 -34.67 -14.40 -6.12
C ILE A 316 -33.77 -13.94 -7.27
N HIS A 317 -34.27 -13.00 -8.08
CA HIS A 317 -33.50 -12.46 -9.18
C HIS A 317 -32.31 -11.63 -8.71
N ILE A 318 -32.45 -10.85 -7.63
CA ILE A 318 -31.33 -10.11 -7.01
C ILE A 318 -30.22 -11.05 -6.54
N GLU A 319 -30.57 -12.18 -5.92
CA GLU A 319 -29.57 -13.17 -5.49
C GLU A 319 -28.80 -13.76 -6.68
N GLN A 320 -29.52 -14.12 -7.76
CA GLN A 320 -28.93 -14.64 -8.99
C GLN A 320 -27.97 -13.63 -9.63
N LEU A 321 -28.42 -12.37 -9.79
CA LEU A 321 -27.61 -11.30 -10.36
C LEU A 321 -26.40 -10.96 -9.48
N THR A 322 -26.54 -11.03 -8.16
CA THR A 322 -25.41 -10.84 -7.23
C THR A 322 -24.37 -11.95 -7.43
N GLY A 323 -24.82 -13.20 -7.62
CA GLY A 323 -23.94 -14.31 -7.96
C GLY A 323 -23.23 -14.12 -9.30
N GLU A 324 -23.94 -13.60 -10.30
CA GLU A 324 -23.38 -13.25 -11.63
C GLU A 324 -22.29 -12.16 -11.48
N PHE A 325 -22.56 -11.10 -10.72
CA PHE A 325 -21.60 -10.03 -10.46
C PHE A 325 -20.32 -10.54 -9.79
N TYR A 326 -20.44 -11.33 -8.72
CA TYR A 326 -19.29 -11.91 -8.02
C TYR A 326 -18.59 -13.04 -8.80
N THR A 327 -19.21 -13.53 -9.86
CA THR A 327 -18.55 -14.44 -10.81
C THR A 327 -17.65 -13.64 -11.75
N ILE A 328 -18.12 -12.49 -12.26
CA ILE A 328 -17.37 -11.62 -13.18
C ILE A 328 -16.26 -10.84 -12.46
N ILE A 329 -16.57 -10.32 -11.26
CA ILE A 329 -15.64 -9.55 -10.44
C ILE A 329 -15.35 -10.37 -9.17
N PRO A 330 -14.22 -11.10 -9.13
CA PRO A 330 -13.86 -11.93 -7.98
C PRO A 330 -13.74 -11.10 -6.71
N HIS A 331 -14.38 -11.56 -5.64
CA HIS A 331 -14.32 -10.94 -4.32
C HIS A 331 -13.91 -11.98 -3.28
N ASP A 332 -13.05 -11.57 -2.35
CA ASP A 332 -12.74 -12.37 -1.16
C ASP A 332 -13.72 -12.00 -0.03
N PHE A 333 -14.48 -12.98 0.43
CA PHE A 333 -15.41 -12.86 1.55
C PHE A 333 -14.94 -13.66 2.78
N GLY A 334 -13.72 -14.19 2.76
CA GLY A 334 -13.22 -15.16 3.73
C GLY A 334 -14.18 -16.35 3.85
N PHE A 335 -14.31 -16.91 5.06
CA PHE A 335 -15.21 -18.04 5.33
C PHE A 335 -16.65 -17.62 5.71
N LYS A 336 -17.01 -16.34 5.52
CA LYS A 336 -18.37 -15.84 5.78
C LYS A 336 -19.36 -16.36 4.73
N LYS A 337 -20.65 -16.35 5.07
CA LYS A 337 -21.70 -16.84 4.18
C LYS A 337 -22.02 -15.81 3.10
N MET A 338 -22.00 -16.22 1.83
CA MET A 338 -22.21 -15.35 0.67
C MET A 338 -23.54 -14.55 0.74
N ARG A 339 -24.58 -15.14 1.34
CA ARG A 339 -25.90 -14.49 1.53
C ARG A 339 -25.86 -13.18 2.32
N GLU A 340 -24.83 -12.97 3.15
CA GLU A 340 -24.62 -11.71 3.88
C GLU A 340 -24.23 -10.56 2.93
N PHE A 341 -23.72 -10.90 1.74
CA PHE A 341 -23.21 -9.96 0.75
C PHE A 341 -24.15 -9.81 -0.45
N ILE A 342 -25.45 -10.16 -0.32
CA ILE A 342 -26.42 -9.89 -1.38
C ILE A 342 -26.52 -8.37 -1.59
N ILE A 343 -26.50 -7.92 -2.85
CA ILE A 343 -26.64 -6.51 -3.24
C ILE A 343 -28.13 -6.19 -3.35
N ASP A 344 -28.82 -6.21 -2.20
CA ASP A 344 -30.28 -6.09 -2.06
C ASP A 344 -30.77 -4.69 -1.66
N THR A 345 -29.84 -3.78 -1.38
CA THR A 345 -30.14 -2.44 -0.88
C THR A 345 -29.50 -1.39 -1.78
N PRO A 346 -30.16 -0.23 -2.00
CA PRO A 346 -29.58 0.89 -2.73
C PRO A 346 -28.21 1.31 -2.20
N GLU A 347 -27.96 1.21 -0.88
CA GLU A 347 -26.69 1.55 -0.25
C GLU A 347 -25.59 0.55 -0.65
N LYS A 348 -25.87 -0.76 -0.63
CA LYS A 348 -24.92 -1.78 -1.09
C LYS A 348 -24.65 -1.67 -2.58
N LEU A 349 -25.68 -1.39 -3.37
CA LEU A 349 -25.53 -1.15 -4.81
C LEU A 349 -24.68 0.10 -5.05
N LYS A 350 -24.97 1.20 -4.35
CA LYS A 350 -24.18 2.43 -4.41
C LYS A 350 -22.74 2.19 -3.98
N ALA A 351 -22.45 1.39 -2.96
CA ALA A 351 -21.08 1.04 -2.59
C ALA A 351 -20.34 0.22 -3.68
N LYS A 352 -21.07 -0.51 -4.55
CA LYS A 352 -20.50 -1.20 -5.72
C LYS A 352 -20.41 -0.31 -6.96
N LEU A 353 -21.36 0.62 -7.12
CA LEU A 353 -21.35 1.65 -8.15
C LEU A 353 -20.41 2.80 -7.81
N GLU A 354 -19.99 3.02 -6.56
CA GLU A 354 -18.92 3.97 -6.22
C GLU A 354 -17.54 3.50 -6.73
N MET A 355 -17.50 2.38 -7.48
CA MET A 355 -16.46 2.08 -8.47
C MET A 355 -16.49 3.01 -9.70
N ASP A 356 -17.57 3.76 -9.93
CA ASP A 356 -17.78 4.74 -11.03
C ASP A 356 -16.79 5.91 -10.95
N ASP A 357 -16.29 6.21 -9.74
CA ASP A 357 -15.26 7.21 -9.53
C ASP A 357 -14.05 6.58 -8.80
N PRO A 358 -13.22 5.83 -9.54
CA PRO A 358 -12.08 5.13 -8.95
C PRO A 358 -11.07 6.10 -8.32
N LEU A 359 -11.04 7.36 -8.77
CA LEU A 359 -10.18 8.39 -8.22
C LEU A 359 -10.69 8.89 -6.86
N TYR A 360 -12.01 9.13 -6.74
CA TYR A 360 -12.64 9.47 -5.46
C TYR A 360 -12.57 8.33 -4.44
N ALA A 361 -12.74 7.09 -4.88
CA ALA A 361 -12.56 5.93 -4.02
C ALA A 361 -11.13 5.86 -3.45
N ARG A 362 -10.11 6.09 -4.27
CA ARG A 362 -8.71 6.20 -3.82
C ARG A 362 -8.51 7.35 -2.84
N TYR A 363 -9.07 8.53 -3.14
CA TYR A 363 -9.03 9.68 -2.24
C TYR A 363 -9.63 9.34 -0.86
N LYS A 364 -10.80 8.69 -0.81
CA LYS A 364 -11.43 8.28 0.45
C LYS A 364 -10.58 7.30 1.25
N GLN A 365 -9.87 6.39 0.59
CA GLN A 365 -8.94 5.47 1.26
C GLN A 365 -7.73 6.16 1.89
N LEU A 366 -7.39 7.39 1.46
CA LEU A 366 -6.33 8.16 2.09
C LEU A 366 -6.72 8.66 3.49
N GLY A 367 -8.02 8.73 3.83
CA GLY A 367 -8.46 9.22 5.13
C GLY A 367 -7.91 10.62 5.47
N CYS A 368 -7.67 11.44 4.45
CA CYS A 368 -7.05 12.75 4.54
C CYS A 368 -7.80 13.70 3.60
N ASP A 369 -8.31 14.79 4.16
CA ASP A 369 -9.01 15.81 3.40
C ASP A 369 -7.99 16.84 2.88
N PHE A 370 -8.11 17.20 1.61
CA PHE A 370 -7.24 18.14 0.91
C PHE A 370 -8.08 19.32 0.45
N THR A 371 -7.87 20.49 1.06
CA THR A 371 -8.51 21.74 0.65
C THR A 371 -7.46 22.60 -0.07
N PRO A 372 -7.63 22.89 -1.36
CA PRO A 372 -6.72 23.76 -2.08
C PRO A 372 -6.62 25.13 -1.42
N LEU A 373 -5.42 25.67 -1.40
CA LEU A 373 -5.14 26.98 -0.81
C LEU A 373 -5.04 28.03 -1.93
N GLU A 374 -5.84 29.09 -1.83
CA GLU A 374 -5.84 30.17 -2.83
C GLU A 374 -4.62 31.07 -2.71
N VAL A 375 -4.17 31.59 -3.87
CA VAL A 375 -2.89 32.30 -4.03
C VAL A 375 -2.85 33.65 -3.32
N ASP A 376 -4.01 34.26 -3.12
CA ASP A 376 -4.22 35.55 -2.46
C ASP A 376 -4.26 35.44 -0.92
N THR A 377 -4.29 34.22 -0.37
CA THR A 377 -4.35 34.03 1.08
C THR A 377 -3.02 34.33 1.77
N GLU A 378 -3.10 34.77 3.02
CA GLU A 378 -1.94 35.02 3.86
C GLU A 378 -1.15 33.73 4.15
N GLU A 379 -1.84 32.59 4.31
CA GLU A 379 -1.22 31.26 4.45
C GLU A 379 -0.37 30.91 3.22
N TYR A 380 -0.85 31.20 2.01
CA TYR A 380 -0.10 30.96 0.76
C TYR A 380 1.17 31.81 0.70
N SER A 381 1.05 33.11 0.99
CA SER A 381 2.19 34.04 1.01
C SER A 381 3.25 33.63 2.04
N MET A 382 2.81 33.19 3.22
CA MET A 382 3.68 32.66 4.28
C MET A 382 4.46 31.42 3.80
N ILE A 383 3.78 30.42 3.22
CA ILE A 383 4.42 29.19 2.76
C ILE A 383 5.38 29.47 1.60
N LYS A 384 4.97 30.32 0.65
CA LYS A 384 5.83 30.75 -0.47
C LYS A 384 7.10 31.45 0.03
N THR A 385 6.97 32.32 1.03
CA THR A 385 8.10 33.01 1.66
C THR A 385 8.99 32.03 2.40
N TYR A 386 8.40 31.09 3.16
CA TYR A 386 9.13 30.07 3.90
C TYR A 386 9.96 29.19 2.96
N LEU A 387 9.35 28.70 1.87
CA LEU A 387 10.03 27.92 0.83
C LEU A 387 11.18 28.71 0.20
N LYS A 388 10.94 29.96 -0.22
CA LYS A 388 11.94 30.81 -0.86
C LYS A 388 13.12 31.12 0.05
N ASN A 389 12.86 31.53 1.28
CA ASN A 389 13.90 31.96 2.21
C ASN A 389 14.75 30.79 2.68
N THR A 390 14.15 29.61 2.86
CA THR A 390 14.85 28.44 3.43
C THR A 390 15.40 27.47 2.39
N HIS A 391 15.63 27.97 1.17
CA HIS A 391 16.45 27.29 0.17
C HIS A 391 17.93 27.43 0.53
N GLY A 392 18.51 26.36 1.07
CA GLY A 392 19.91 26.30 1.49
C GLY A 392 20.90 26.59 0.37
N LYS A 393 21.94 27.38 0.68
CA LYS A 393 23.01 27.81 -0.24
C LYS A 393 23.84 26.66 -0.84
N ASN A 394 23.79 25.47 -0.24
CA ASN A 394 24.51 24.29 -0.73
C ASN A 394 23.71 23.47 -1.74
N HIS A 395 22.41 23.78 -1.93
CA HIS A 395 21.47 23.04 -2.80
C HIS A 395 21.08 23.90 -4.02
N LEU A 396 22.06 24.44 -4.75
CA LEU A 396 21.82 25.37 -5.88
C LEU A 396 21.67 24.67 -7.24
N ASP A 397 21.77 23.35 -7.26
CA ASP A 397 21.63 22.49 -8.43
C ASP A 397 20.19 22.44 -8.98
N TYR A 398 19.20 22.88 -8.20
CA TYR A 398 17.81 22.99 -8.65
C TYR A 398 17.11 24.24 -8.12
N THR A 399 16.02 24.60 -8.79
CA THR A 399 14.96 25.46 -8.27
C THR A 399 13.65 24.68 -8.23
N VAL A 400 12.66 25.22 -7.55
CA VAL A 400 11.32 24.65 -7.52
C VAL A 400 10.28 25.70 -7.83
N ASP A 401 9.24 25.28 -8.55
CA ASP A 401 8.04 26.05 -8.75
C ASP A 401 6.89 25.40 -7.97
N ILE A 402 6.11 26.21 -7.26
CA ILE A 402 4.91 25.73 -6.57
C ILE A 402 3.84 25.47 -7.63
N VAL A 403 3.40 24.22 -7.75
CA VAL A 403 2.29 23.83 -8.63
C VAL A 403 0.96 24.11 -7.91
N GLN A 404 0.85 23.65 -6.67
CA GLN A 404 -0.33 23.87 -5.83
C GLN A 404 -0.02 23.58 -4.36
N ILE A 405 -0.81 24.20 -3.47
CA ILE A 405 -0.75 23.99 -2.03
C ILE A 405 -2.12 23.53 -1.55
N PHE A 406 -2.13 22.55 -0.65
CA PHE A 406 -3.34 22.10 0.03
C PHE A 406 -3.18 22.31 1.53
N LYS A 407 -4.22 22.83 2.17
CA LYS A 407 -4.45 22.64 3.59
C LYS A 407 -4.98 21.22 3.80
N VAL A 408 -4.39 20.49 4.73
CA VAL A 408 -4.73 19.08 4.94
C VAL A 408 -5.27 18.82 6.34
N THR A 409 -6.19 17.86 6.44
CA THR A 409 -6.70 17.38 7.72
C THR A 409 -6.83 15.86 7.64
N ARG A 410 -6.01 15.16 8.43
CA ARG A 410 -6.02 13.70 8.47
C ARG A 410 -6.90 13.19 9.60
N GLN A 411 -7.70 12.18 9.31
CA GLN A 411 -8.63 11.60 10.27
C GLN A 411 -7.94 11.14 11.56
N GLY A 412 -8.47 11.58 12.70
CA GLY A 412 -7.99 11.23 14.04
C GLY A 412 -6.68 11.91 14.46
N GLU A 413 -6.04 12.72 13.59
CA GLU A 413 -4.73 13.30 13.89
C GLU A 413 -4.82 14.49 14.84
N THR A 414 -5.82 15.35 14.67
CA THR A 414 -6.07 16.49 15.56
C THR A 414 -6.33 16.03 16.99
N GLU A 415 -7.14 14.98 17.18
CA GLU A 415 -7.49 14.43 18.49
C GLU A 415 -6.28 13.82 19.20
N ARG A 416 -5.40 13.13 18.45
CA ARG A 416 -4.14 12.61 19.01
C ARG A 416 -3.17 13.72 19.38
N PHE A 417 -3.05 14.73 18.51
CA PHE A 417 -2.15 15.87 18.70
C PHE A 417 -2.57 16.77 19.87
N GLN A 418 -3.87 16.85 20.18
CA GLN A 418 -4.40 17.66 21.29
C GLN A 418 -3.68 17.42 22.63
N LYS A 419 -3.22 16.19 22.87
CA LYS A 419 -2.49 15.79 24.09
C LYS A 419 -1.13 16.49 24.23
N PHE A 420 -0.54 16.94 23.13
CA PHE A 420 0.79 17.55 23.09
C PHE A 420 0.75 19.06 22.95
N ILE A 421 -0.41 19.68 22.71
CA ILE A 421 -0.52 21.15 22.57
C ILE A 421 0.05 21.89 23.79
N GLY A 422 -0.16 21.34 25.00
CA GLY A 422 0.33 21.90 26.25
C GLY A 422 1.83 21.75 26.50
N ALA A 423 2.54 20.93 25.72
CA ALA A 423 3.99 20.77 25.86
C ALA A 423 4.79 21.99 25.36
N GLY A 424 4.14 22.89 24.60
CA GLY A 424 4.76 24.11 24.07
C GLY A 424 5.74 23.86 22.92
N ASN A 425 6.45 24.92 22.50
CA ASN A 425 7.41 24.91 21.38
C ASN A 425 6.84 24.22 20.12
N ARG A 426 5.70 24.73 19.64
CA ARG A 426 5.05 24.21 18.43
C ARG A 426 5.65 24.90 17.22
N MET A 427 6.23 24.12 16.32
CA MET A 427 6.88 24.63 15.10
C MET A 427 6.27 24.01 13.85
N LEU A 428 6.19 24.79 12.78
CA LEU A 428 5.84 24.31 11.44
C LEU A 428 7.12 23.92 10.70
N LEU A 429 7.31 22.63 10.43
CA LEU A 429 8.55 22.07 9.90
C LEU A 429 8.34 21.25 8.64
N TRP A 430 9.36 21.20 7.79
CA TRP A 430 9.34 20.50 6.50
C TRP A 430 9.63 19.01 6.66
N HIS A 431 8.86 18.19 5.96
CA HIS A 431 9.14 16.79 5.70
C HIS A 431 9.05 16.52 4.19
N GLY A 432 10.04 15.84 3.64
CA GLY A 432 10.06 15.41 2.25
C GLY A 432 10.19 13.90 2.14
N SER A 433 9.58 13.33 1.10
CA SER A 433 9.63 11.89 0.84
C SER A 433 9.39 11.61 -0.64
N ARG A 434 9.81 10.43 -1.10
CA ARG A 434 9.56 9.96 -2.46
C ARG A 434 8.07 9.94 -2.77
N LEU A 435 7.73 10.20 -4.04
CA LEU A 435 6.33 10.23 -4.50
C LEU A 435 5.56 8.94 -4.13
N THR A 436 6.20 7.78 -4.25
CA THR A 436 5.64 6.46 -3.89
C THR A 436 5.16 6.34 -2.43
N ASN A 437 5.71 7.14 -1.51
CA ASN A 437 5.44 7.00 -0.09
C ASN A 437 4.17 7.75 0.36
N TRP A 438 3.70 8.74 -0.42
CA TRP A 438 2.67 9.67 0.03
C TRP A 438 1.30 9.03 0.23
N THR A 439 0.92 8.03 -0.57
CA THR A 439 -0.31 7.26 -0.33
C THR A 439 -0.30 6.58 1.04
N GLY A 440 0.86 6.04 1.45
CA GLY A 440 1.07 5.47 2.77
C GLY A 440 1.11 6.52 3.88
N ILE A 441 1.75 7.67 3.65
CA ILE A 441 1.83 8.77 4.61
C ILE A 441 0.45 9.36 4.88
N PHE A 442 -0.37 9.61 3.85
CA PHE A 442 -1.71 10.15 4.05
C PHE A 442 -2.66 9.14 4.71
N SER A 443 -2.63 7.87 4.28
CA SER A 443 -3.51 6.85 4.88
C SER A 443 -3.15 6.45 6.31
N LYS A 444 -1.86 6.42 6.67
CA LYS A 444 -1.40 5.89 7.97
C LYS A 444 -0.71 6.93 8.86
N GLY A 445 -0.43 8.12 8.36
CA GLY A 445 0.42 9.11 9.01
C GLY A 445 1.91 8.85 8.81
N LEU A 446 2.74 9.78 9.30
CA LEU A 446 4.18 9.54 9.46
C LEU A 446 4.39 8.45 10.50
N ARG A 447 5.33 7.54 10.23
CA ARG A 447 5.59 6.37 11.07
C ARG A 447 7.07 6.31 11.42
N ILE A 448 7.34 5.89 12.64
CA ILE A 448 8.69 5.54 13.08
C ILE A 448 9.04 4.18 12.49
N ALA A 449 10.30 4.01 12.11
CA ALA A 449 10.79 2.73 11.62
C ALA A 449 10.54 1.61 12.66
N PRO A 450 10.18 0.39 12.22
CA PRO A 450 9.93 -0.71 13.15
C PRO A 450 11.19 -1.05 13.96
N PRO A 451 11.05 -1.67 15.15
CA PRO A 451 12.20 -2.09 15.96
C PRO A 451 13.18 -2.98 15.19
N GLU A 452 12.69 -3.70 14.18
CA GLU A 452 13.46 -4.73 13.47
C GLU A 452 14.28 -4.16 12.31
N ALA A 453 13.99 -2.93 11.88
CA ALA A 453 14.83 -2.22 10.93
C ALA A 453 16.21 -1.94 11.57
N PRO A 454 17.33 -2.07 10.85
CA PRO A 454 18.63 -1.67 11.37
C PRO A 454 18.65 -0.19 11.74
N ASN A 455 19.45 0.17 12.75
CA ASN A 455 19.65 1.56 13.14
C ASN A 455 20.57 2.32 12.16
N ASN A 456 21.24 1.61 11.24
CA ASN A 456 22.14 2.19 10.26
C ASN A 456 21.38 3.15 9.34
N GLY A 457 21.82 4.42 9.32
CA GLY A 457 21.19 5.50 8.53
C GLY A 457 20.35 6.50 9.33
N TYR A 458 20.11 6.26 10.62
CA TYR A 458 19.42 7.20 11.51
C TYR A 458 20.40 7.93 12.43
N MET A 459 20.76 9.17 12.11
CA MET A 459 21.80 9.92 12.84
C MET A 459 21.46 10.15 14.32
N PHE A 460 20.18 10.27 14.65
CA PHE A 460 19.66 10.53 16.00
C PHE A 460 18.65 9.46 16.45
N GLY A 461 18.88 8.21 16.04
CA GLY A 461 18.01 7.09 16.35
C GLY A 461 16.68 7.10 15.58
N LYS A 462 15.85 6.09 15.81
CA LYS A 462 14.59 5.89 15.08
C LYS A 462 13.53 6.86 15.57
N GLY A 463 13.23 7.86 14.75
CA GLY A 463 12.15 8.82 14.97
C GLY A 463 11.64 9.36 13.64
N VAL A 464 10.73 10.33 13.71
CA VAL A 464 10.31 11.10 12.53
C VAL A 464 11.21 12.32 12.42
N TYR A 465 11.89 12.46 11.28
CA TYR A 465 12.83 13.54 11.00
C TYR A 465 12.15 14.66 10.21
N LEU A 466 12.33 15.88 10.69
CA LEU A 466 11.86 17.11 10.06
C LEU A 466 13.00 18.15 10.00
N ALA A 467 12.86 19.13 9.11
CA ALA A 467 13.83 20.21 8.96
C ALA A 467 13.14 21.58 8.99
N ASP A 468 13.85 22.60 9.46
CA ASP A 468 13.45 24.00 9.32
C ASP A 468 13.84 24.59 7.96
N MET A 469 14.69 23.89 7.21
CA MET A 469 15.15 24.25 5.87
C MET A 469 14.41 23.48 4.78
N PHE A 470 13.69 24.20 3.90
CA PHE A 470 12.97 23.62 2.77
C PHE A 470 13.85 22.68 1.93
N SER A 471 15.00 23.15 1.46
CA SER A 471 15.79 22.39 0.48
C SER A 471 16.44 21.14 1.09
N LYS A 472 16.61 21.09 2.41
CA LYS A 472 17.07 19.87 3.11
C LYS A 472 16.01 18.77 3.00
N SER A 473 14.75 19.08 3.29
CA SER A 473 13.64 18.14 3.13
C SER A 473 13.35 17.84 1.65
N ALA A 474 13.51 18.81 0.75
CA ALA A 474 13.28 18.63 -0.69
C ALA A 474 14.19 17.55 -1.32
N ASN A 475 15.44 17.40 -0.85
CA ASN A 475 16.35 16.36 -1.34
C ASN A 475 15.82 14.93 -1.10
N TYR A 476 14.97 14.72 -0.09
CA TYR A 476 14.32 13.42 0.17
C TYR A 476 13.17 13.09 -0.79
N CYS A 477 12.76 14.02 -1.66
CA CYS A 477 11.83 13.74 -2.74
C CYS A 477 12.45 12.81 -3.79
N CYS A 478 13.79 12.76 -3.88
CA CYS A 478 14.55 12.00 -4.87
C CYS A 478 14.04 12.28 -6.30
N PHE A 479 13.89 13.57 -6.66
CA PHE A 479 13.44 13.95 -8.00
C PHE A 479 14.48 13.56 -9.06
N SER A 480 14.02 13.38 -10.29
CA SER A 480 14.88 13.05 -11.42
C SER A 480 14.42 13.80 -12.66
N GLU A 481 15.34 14.51 -13.31
CA GLU A 481 15.00 15.26 -14.53
C GLU A 481 14.47 14.39 -15.67
N THR A 482 14.95 13.15 -15.74
CA THR A 482 14.68 12.23 -16.85
C THR A 482 13.41 11.42 -16.64
N SER A 483 13.02 11.19 -15.38
CA SER A 483 11.86 10.34 -15.06
C SER A 483 10.70 11.08 -14.38
N ASN A 484 10.96 12.01 -13.43
CA ASN A 484 9.88 12.78 -12.80
C ASN A 484 10.36 14.07 -12.12
N LYS A 485 9.83 15.20 -12.61
CA LYS A 485 10.06 16.54 -12.04
C LYS A 485 9.13 16.87 -10.88
N SER A 486 8.05 16.11 -10.68
CA SER A 486 7.07 16.38 -9.62
C SER A 486 7.63 16.00 -8.25
N GLY A 487 7.36 16.85 -7.26
CA GLY A 487 7.76 16.69 -5.88
C GLY A 487 6.61 16.98 -4.94
N VAL A 488 6.55 16.27 -3.82
CA VAL A 488 5.59 16.56 -2.76
C VAL A 488 6.35 16.74 -1.47
N LEU A 489 6.05 17.84 -0.78
CA LEU A 489 6.54 18.14 0.56
C LEU A 489 5.35 18.34 1.50
N LEU A 490 5.62 18.15 2.78
CA LEU A 490 4.65 18.29 3.84
C LEU A 490 5.19 19.27 4.88
N LEU A 491 4.35 20.23 5.26
CA LEU A 491 4.55 21.05 6.45
C LEU A 491 3.74 20.46 7.59
N CYS A 492 4.45 20.07 8.63
CA CYS A 492 3.92 19.48 9.84
C CYS A 492 3.99 20.49 10.97
N GLU A 493 2.90 20.66 11.71
CA GLU A 493 2.98 21.23 13.04
C GLU A 493 3.49 20.16 14.00
N VAL A 494 4.57 20.47 14.69
CA VAL A 494 5.24 19.56 15.60
C VAL A 494 5.32 20.21 16.96
N SER A 495 4.81 19.52 17.99
CA SER A 495 5.05 19.92 19.36
C SER A 495 6.38 19.33 19.81
N LEU A 496 7.41 20.16 19.87
CA LEU A 496 8.76 19.72 20.19
C LEU A 496 9.00 19.68 21.71
N GLY A 497 8.26 20.49 22.47
CA GLY A 497 8.50 20.69 23.89
C GLY A 497 9.95 21.09 24.19
N SER A 498 10.49 20.59 25.30
CA SER A 498 11.90 20.76 25.62
C SER A 498 12.74 19.80 24.76
N MET A 499 13.66 20.38 23.98
CA MET A 499 14.51 19.63 23.04
C MET A 499 15.82 19.19 23.69
N ASN A 500 16.29 17.98 23.36
CA ASN A 500 17.64 17.51 23.60
C ASN A 500 18.55 17.97 22.44
N GLU A 501 19.41 18.95 22.67
CA GLU A 501 20.25 19.51 21.61
C GLU A 501 21.55 18.71 21.48
N LEU A 502 21.82 18.21 20.27
CA LEU A 502 22.98 17.38 19.97
C LEU A 502 23.84 17.99 18.86
N ILE A 503 25.15 18.00 19.07
CA ILE A 503 26.14 18.51 18.12
C ILE A 503 26.61 17.41 17.16
N ASN A 504 26.77 16.20 17.70
CA ASN A 504 27.24 15.01 17.00
C ASN A 504 26.10 13.99 16.87
N GLY A 505 26.17 13.11 15.87
CA GLY A 505 25.24 12.01 15.74
C GLY A 505 25.27 11.08 16.96
N ASP A 506 24.09 10.63 17.38
CA ASP A 506 23.88 9.70 18.48
C ASP A 506 22.73 8.74 18.11
N VAL A 507 23.09 7.50 17.76
CA VAL A 507 22.12 6.47 17.37
C VAL A 507 21.14 6.09 18.48
N CYS A 508 21.47 6.45 19.74
CA CYS A 508 20.66 6.22 20.92
C CYS A 508 19.88 7.47 21.37
N ALA A 509 19.83 8.54 20.57
CA ALA A 509 19.16 9.79 20.94
C ALA A 509 17.64 9.67 21.15
N ASN A 510 17.04 8.53 20.76
CA ASN A 510 15.67 8.16 21.13
C ASN A 510 15.50 7.89 22.63
N ASN A 511 16.59 7.62 23.36
CA ASN A 511 16.61 7.55 24.83
C ASN A 511 16.68 8.97 25.41
N LEU A 512 15.56 9.69 25.33
CA LEU A 512 15.49 11.09 25.73
C LEU A 512 15.83 11.29 27.22
N PRO A 513 16.63 12.32 27.56
CA PRO A 513 16.82 12.74 28.95
C PRO A 513 15.50 13.12 29.62
N LYS A 514 15.41 12.99 30.95
CA LYS A 514 14.19 13.29 31.71
C LYS A 514 13.68 14.71 31.40
N GLY A 515 12.42 14.81 31.02
CA GLY A 515 11.76 16.09 30.69
C GLY A 515 11.96 16.58 29.26
N LYS A 516 12.75 15.89 28.43
CA LYS A 516 12.88 16.16 26.99
C LYS A 516 11.84 15.35 26.22
N LEU A 517 11.32 15.93 25.13
CA LEU A 517 10.29 15.30 24.28
C LEU A 517 10.74 15.06 22.83
N SER A 518 11.81 15.73 22.43
CA SER A 518 12.37 15.66 21.09
C SER A 518 13.88 15.89 21.09
N THR A 519 14.53 15.58 19.99
CA THR A 519 15.96 15.84 19.75
C THR A 519 16.11 16.90 18.67
N LYS A 520 17.06 17.83 18.86
CA LYS A 520 17.46 18.80 17.85
C LYS A 520 18.93 18.59 17.49
N GLY A 521 19.16 18.13 16.26
CA GLY A 521 20.51 18.12 15.68
C GLY A 521 20.90 19.53 15.28
N LEU A 522 21.99 20.07 15.86
CA LEU A 522 22.41 21.44 15.63
C LEU A 522 23.18 21.58 14.31
N GLY A 523 22.66 22.43 13.42
CA GLY A 523 23.29 22.81 12.16
C GLY A 523 24.16 24.06 12.26
N LYS A 524 25.10 24.21 11.32
CA LYS A 524 25.91 25.43 11.13
C LYS A 524 25.07 26.61 10.66
N MET A 525 24.00 26.34 9.91
CA MET A 525 23.08 27.32 9.37
C MET A 525 21.65 27.00 9.82
N ALA A 526 20.88 28.01 10.21
CA ALA A 526 19.47 27.88 10.56
C ALA A 526 18.71 29.15 10.13
N PRO A 527 17.39 29.08 9.91
CA PRO A 527 16.57 30.28 9.73
C PRO A 527 16.73 31.25 10.90
N ASP A 528 16.80 32.54 10.61
CA ASP A 528 16.79 33.56 11.65
C ASP A 528 15.44 33.59 12.38
N MET A 529 15.45 33.15 13.64
CA MET A 529 14.25 33.05 14.44
C MET A 529 13.63 34.41 14.77
N ALA A 530 14.39 35.51 14.74
CA ALA A 530 13.86 36.86 14.95
C ALA A 530 12.89 37.29 13.83
N ASN A 531 13.04 36.69 12.64
CA ASN A 531 12.19 36.90 11.48
C ASN A 531 11.15 35.77 11.30
N SER A 532 10.86 35.02 12.37
CA SER A 532 9.79 34.01 12.34
C SER A 532 8.42 34.67 12.33
N LYS A 533 7.45 33.97 11.74
CA LYS A 533 6.03 34.32 11.89
C LYS A 533 5.40 33.42 12.94
N ILE A 534 4.49 33.98 13.74
CA ILE A 534 3.66 33.22 14.67
C ILE A 534 2.24 33.25 14.12
N THR A 535 1.62 32.09 13.96
CA THR A 535 0.21 31.98 13.53
C THR A 535 -0.74 32.29 14.69
N ASP A 536 -2.01 32.55 14.39
CA ASP A 536 -3.04 32.86 15.40
C ASP A 536 -3.22 31.75 16.44
N ASP A 537 -2.96 30.50 16.05
CA ASP A 537 -2.98 29.33 16.93
C ASP A 537 -1.62 29.07 17.63
N GLY A 538 -0.69 30.02 17.58
CA GLY A 538 0.57 30.02 18.33
C GLY A 538 1.64 29.08 17.79
N VAL A 539 1.59 28.72 16.51
CA VAL A 539 2.62 27.91 15.84
C VAL A 539 3.72 28.82 15.29
N VAL A 540 4.97 28.49 15.59
CA VAL A 540 6.14 29.22 15.08
C VAL A 540 6.49 28.71 13.68
N VAL A 541 6.57 29.62 12.72
CA VAL A 541 6.98 29.34 11.34
C VAL A 541 8.35 29.99 11.11
N PRO A 542 9.45 29.21 11.10
CA PRO A 542 10.82 29.73 11.03
C PRO A 542 11.18 30.11 9.60
N LEU A 543 10.52 31.12 9.06
CA LEU A 543 10.62 31.56 7.66
C LEU A 543 11.70 32.62 7.40
N GLY A 544 12.53 32.93 8.41
CA GLY A 544 13.65 33.85 8.30
C GLY A 544 14.72 33.36 7.32
N LYS A 545 15.55 34.29 6.82
CA LYS A 545 16.68 33.92 5.97
C LYS A 545 17.73 33.15 6.80
N PRO A 546 18.45 32.17 6.21
CA PRO A 546 19.43 31.38 6.95
C PRO A 546 20.62 32.21 7.42
N ILE A 547 20.91 32.16 8.72
CA ILE A 547 22.07 32.76 9.37
C ILE A 547 23.00 31.68 9.92
N LYS A 548 24.27 32.03 10.17
CA LYS A 548 25.20 31.14 10.87
C LYS A 548 24.82 31.04 12.33
N VAL A 549 24.71 29.82 12.85
CA VAL A 549 24.40 29.57 14.26
C VAL A 549 25.69 29.74 15.09
N SER A 550 25.64 30.52 16.16
CA SER A 550 26.78 30.81 17.04
C SER A 550 26.50 30.34 18.48
N PRO A 551 27.43 29.61 19.13
CA PRO A 551 28.71 29.14 18.60
C PRO A 551 28.52 27.99 17.61
N GLY A 552 29.12 28.09 16.42
CA GLY A 552 28.94 27.16 15.30
C GLY A 552 29.64 25.80 15.49
N LYS A 553 29.26 25.09 16.55
CA LYS A 553 29.86 23.79 16.92
C LYS A 553 29.21 22.61 16.21
N GLY A 554 28.03 22.78 15.61
CA GLY A 554 27.28 21.73 14.89
C GLY A 554 28.06 21.11 13.74
N ILE A 555 28.05 19.77 13.63
CA ILE A 555 28.65 19.07 12.48
C ILE A 555 27.74 19.18 11.24
N LEU A 556 26.43 19.22 11.46
CA LEU A 556 25.43 19.31 10.39
C LEU A 556 25.48 20.64 9.64
N ASN A 557 25.15 20.62 8.35
CA ASN A 557 24.99 21.86 7.57
C ASN A 557 23.78 22.67 8.02
N TYR A 558 22.66 21.98 8.30
CA TYR A 558 21.38 22.55 8.71
C TYR A 558 20.76 21.73 9.84
N ASN A 559 19.85 22.32 10.61
CA ASN A 559 19.21 21.65 11.74
C ASN A 559 18.41 20.40 11.33
N GLU A 560 18.18 19.53 12.31
CA GLU A 560 17.17 18.45 12.26
C GLU A 560 16.37 18.44 13.54
N TYR A 561 15.08 18.15 13.40
CA TYR A 561 14.16 18.00 14.52
C TYR A 561 13.59 16.59 14.47
N ILE A 562 13.76 15.85 15.55
CA ILE A 562 13.38 14.45 15.64
C ILE A 562 12.41 14.28 16.79
N VAL A 563 11.24 13.70 16.48
CA VAL A 563 10.27 13.27 17.48
C VAL A 563 10.16 11.76 17.49
N TYR A 564 10.03 11.20 18.70
CA TYR A 564 9.98 9.75 18.93
C TYR A 564 8.57 9.28 19.30
N ASP A 565 7.58 10.16 19.20
CA ASP A 565 6.15 9.83 19.25
C ASP A 565 5.44 10.53 18.09
N VAL A 566 4.76 9.76 17.26
CA VAL A 566 4.00 10.25 16.10
C VAL A 566 2.82 11.13 16.48
N ASN A 567 2.34 11.04 17.73
CA ASN A 567 1.27 11.89 18.25
C ASN A 567 1.73 13.35 18.46
N GLN A 568 3.04 13.61 18.45
CA GLN A 568 3.60 14.97 18.48
C GLN A 568 3.49 15.70 17.14
N ILE A 569 2.91 15.07 16.11
CA ILE A 569 2.87 15.61 14.74
C ILE A 569 1.43 15.74 14.26
N ARG A 570 1.13 16.88 13.64
CA ARG A 570 -0.08 17.15 12.88
C ARG A 570 0.27 17.69 11.49
N MET A 571 -0.24 17.06 10.45
CA MET A 571 -0.11 17.53 9.08
C MET A 571 -0.94 18.80 8.88
N ARG A 572 -0.35 19.84 8.29
CA ARG A 572 -1.02 21.12 8.08
C ARG A 572 -1.14 21.51 6.61
N TYR A 573 -0.03 21.39 5.86
CA TYR A 573 -0.02 21.75 4.45
C TYR A 573 0.75 20.74 3.62
N VAL A 574 0.22 20.43 2.45
CA VAL A 574 0.91 19.65 1.40
C VAL A 574 1.25 20.59 0.26
N ILE A 575 2.52 20.59 -0.15
CA ILE A 575 3.05 21.44 -1.21
C ILE A 575 3.45 20.53 -2.36
N HIS A 576 2.74 20.63 -3.47
CA HIS A 576 3.11 20.01 -4.73
C HIS A 576 3.99 20.98 -5.52
N VAL A 577 5.21 20.56 -5.83
CA VAL A 577 6.22 21.37 -6.53
C VAL A 577 6.68 20.68 -7.81
N SER A 578 7.18 21.47 -8.75
CA SER A 578 7.95 21.00 -9.90
C SER A 578 9.40 21.40 -9.72
N PHE A 579 10.32 20.43 -9.77
CA PHE A 579 11.76 20.65 -9.73
C PHE A 579 12.29 21.03 -11.13
N ASN A 580 13.14 22.05 -11.16
CA ASN A 580 13.84 22.50 -12.35
C ASN A 580 15.35 22.42 -12.07
N SER A 581 16.08 21.55 -12.76
CA SER A 581 17.54 21.54 -12.64
C SER A 581 18.12 22.77 -13.30
N LYS A 582 19.19 23.27 -12.71
CA LYS A 582 20.05 24.25 -13.37
C LYS A 582 21.13 23.46 -14.09
N LYS A 583 20.99 23.29 -15.41
CA LYS A 583 22.08 22.79 -16.25
C LYS A 583 23.34 23.61 -15.95
N LYS A 584 24.41 22.91 -15.55
CA LYS A 584 25.75 23.48 -15.55
C LYS A 584 26.34 23.42 -16.94
#